data_AF-A0A3M1JKY5-F1
#
_entry.id   AF-A0A3M1JKY5-F1
#
_cell.length_a   1.000
_cell.length_b   1.000
_cell.length_c   1.000
_cell.angle_alpha   90.00
_cell.angle_beta   90.00
_cell.angle_gamma   90.00
#
_symmetry.space_group_name_H-M   'P 1'
#
loop_
_entity.id
_entity.type
_entity.pdbx_description
1 polymer ?
#
loop_
_entity_poly.entity_id
_entity_poly.type
_entity_poly.pdbx_seq_one_letter_code
_entity_poly.pdbx_strand_id
1 'polypeptide(L)'
;MTLIGHNAPPSRLPELEKLARDFTDAAGAWMDQGAIDDEASAARANDYVAGARRLWQQIDDERKAEKQPHLDAGRRIDGEYKPLLDMLERSAKEVAARLTDYLKRQEEARRKEREAQEAAARAAARAAAEARRAAERRNDIAGQIEAEQAAEEARRALDAAAKPVRVSVESDSGGANRRSLRRVRKAKIANISAAFVHYRDRPEVRELIERLANAEIRAARGRAVTIPGIEIIEEEKI
;
A
#
# COMPACT_ATOMS: atom_id res chain seq x y z
N MET A 1 44.04 -1.80 8.18
CA MET A 1 44.63 -2.33 6.95
C MET A 1 43.81 -1.79 5.79
N THR A 2 44.10 -0.55 5.39
CA THR A 2 43.31 0.23 4.42
C THR A 2 43.75 -0.22 3.04
N LEU A 3 42.89 -0.96 2.31
CA LEU A 3 43.20 -1.36 0.94
C LEU A 3 43.18 -0.11 0.05
N ILE A 4 44.39 0.38 -0.19
CA ILE A 4 44.74 1.42 -1.16
C ILE A 4 44.53 0.87 -2.58
N GLY A 5 43.84 1.64 -3.41
CA GLY A 5 44.01 1.60 -4.86
C GLY A 5 42.97 0.84 -5.67
N HIS A 6 41.84 1.48 -5.97
CA HIS A 6 41.08 1.16 -7.19
C HIS A 6 41.74 1.89 -8.36
N ASN A 7 42.89 1.37 -8.83
CA ASN A 7 43.38 1.70 -10.17
C ASN A 7 42.51 0.93 -11.17
N ALA A 8 41.25 1.35 -11.30
CA ALA A 8 40.41 0.85 -12.38
C ALA A 8 41.07 1.28 -13.70
N PRO A 9 41.26 0.37 -14.67
CA PRO A 9 41.72 0.78 -15.99
C PRO A 9 40.79 1.87 -16.55
N PRO A 10 41.28 2.76 -17.42
CA PRO A 10 40.42 3.76 -18.05
C PRO A 10 39.22 3.08 -18.69
N SER A 11 38.02 3.64 -18.48
CA SER A 11 36.78 3.04 -18.97
C SER A 11 36.86 2.88 -20.49
N ARG A 12 36.42 1.71 -20.96
CA ARG A 12 36.29 1.41 -22.40
C ARG A 12 35.08 2.09 -23.03
N LEU A 13 34.29 2.82 -22.25
CA LEU A 13 33.07 3.47 -22.71
C LEU A 13 33.26 4.33 -23.96
N PRO A 14 34.34 5.15 -24.12
CA PRO A 14 34.55 5.91 -25.35
C PRO A 14 34.79 5.02 -26.58
N GLU A 15 35.48 3.89 -26.42
CA GLU A 15 35.72 2.92 -27.51
C GLU A 15 34.42 2.21 -27.89
N LEU A 16 33.65 1.77 -26.89
CA LEU A 16 32.35 1.13 -27.06
C LEU A 16 31.31 2.08 -27.67
N GLU A 17 31.34 3.36 -27.29
CA GLU A 17 30.51 4.40 -27.91
C GLU A 17 30.83 4.55 -29.38
N LYS A 18 32.12 4.62 -29.73
CA LYS A 18 32.53 4.69 -31.14
C LYS A 18 32.04 3.45 -31.91
N LEU A 19 32.26 2.25 -31.38
CA LEU A 19 31.79 1.00 -32.01
C LEU A 19 30.27 0.97 -32.19
N ALA A 20 29.52 1.42 -31.18
CA ALA A 20 28.06 1.49 -31.25
C ALA A 20 27.62 2.46 -32.34
N ARG A 21 28.24 3.64 -32.43
CA ARG A 21 27.99 4.62 -33.49
C ARG A 21 28.30 4.06 -34.87
N ASP A 22 29.47 3.44 -35.05
CA ASP A 22 29.88 2.83 -36.32
C ASP A 22 28.86 1.75 -36.77
N PHE A 23 28.37 0.91 -35.83
CA PHE A 23 27.33 -0.08 -36.11
C PHE A 23 25.98 0.54 -36.47
N THR A 24 25.58 1.61 -35.77
CA THR A 24 24.31 2.30 -36.06
C THR A 24 24.36 3.07 -37.38
N ASP A 25 25.49 3.66 -37.73
CA ASP A 25 25.68 4.36 -39.00
C ASP A 25 25.60 3.36 -40.17
N ALA A 26 26.19 2.17 -40.00
CA ALA A 26 26.07 1.07 -40.95
C ALA A 26 24.63 0.55 -41.09
N ALA A 27 23.75 0.77 -40.10
CA ALA A 27 22.33 0.46 -40.21
C ALA A 27 21.65 1.28 -41.33
N GLY A 28 22.11 2.51 -41.56
CA GLY A 28 21.55 3.40 -42.57
C GLY A 28 21.57 2.79 -43.97
N ALA A 29 22.66 2.10 -44.34
CA ALA A 29 22.77 1.41 -45.63
C ALA A 29 21.73 0.29 -45.80
N TRP A 30 21.36 -0.39 -44.71
CA TRP A 30 20.29 -1.39 -44.73
C TRP A 30 18.90 -0.75 -44.87
N MET A 31 18.69 0.43 -44.26
CA MET A 31 17.44 1.16 -44.39
C MET A 31 17.24 1.74 -45.79
N ASP A 32 18.33 2.22 -46.42
CA ASP A 32 18.32 2.74 -47.78
C ASP A 32 18.11 1.63 -48.83
N GLN A 33 18.57 0.40 -48.56
CA GLN A 33 18.37 -0.76 -49.43
C GLN A 33 16.88 -1.15 -49.58
N GLY A 34 16.05 -0.90 -48.56
CA GLY A 34 14.63 -1.25 -48.58
C GLY A 34 14.40 -2.75 -48.40
N ALA A 35 13.68 -3.39 -49.33
CA ALA A 35 13.34 -4.81 -49.22
C ALA A 35 14.58 -5.71 -49.43
N ILE A 36 14.67 -6.77 -48.64
CA ILE A 36 15.71 -7.81 -48.78
C ILE A 36 15.11 -8.95 -49.60
N ASP A 37 15.32 -8.90 -50.91
CA ASP A 37 14.66 -9.81 -51.87
C ASP A 37 15.56 -10.98 -52.34
N ASP A 38 16.81 -11.05 -51.88
CA ASP A 38 17.76 -12.11 -52.25
C ASP A 38 18.45 -12.76 -51.04
N GLU A 39 18.81 -14.04 -51.21
CA GLU A 39 19.39 -14.88 -50.16
C GLU A 39 20.76 -14.36 -49.67
N ALA A 40 21.56 -13.76 -50.56
CA ALA A 40 22.86 -13.22 -50.19
C ALA A 40 22.74 -11.95 -49.33
N SER A 41 21.77 -11.08 -49.64
CA SER A 41 21.44 -9.91 -48.80
C SER A 41 20.84 -10.34 -47.46
N ALA A 42 20.00 -11.38 -47.44
CA ALA A 42 19.45 -11.93 -46.20
C ALA A 42 20.55 -12.50 -45.28
N ALA A 43 21.51 -13.24 -45.83
CA ALA A 43 22.65 -13.76 -45.07
C ALA A 43 23.50 -12.62 -44.46
N ARG A 44 23.82 -11.59 -45.26
CA ARG A 44 24.57 -10.42 -44.77
C ARG A 44 23.80 -9.62 -43.71
N ALA A 45 22.49 -9.46 -43.86
CA ALA A 45 21.65 -8.79 -42.88
C ALA A 45 21.59 -9.59 -41.57
N ASN A 46 21.52 -10.91 -41.64
CA ASN A 46 21.60 -11.78 -40.46
C ASN A 46 22.95 -11.63 -39.74
N ASP A 47 24.07 -11.59 -40.46
CA ASP A 47 25.39 -11.36 -39.87
C ASP A 47 25.49 -9.99 -39.19
N TYR A 48 24.93 -8.94 -39.82
CA TYR A 48 24.84 -7.61 -39.23
C TYR A 48 24.04 -7.62 -37.92
N VAL A 49 22.84 -8.22 -37.91
CA VAL A 49 21.99 -8.34 -36.72
C VAL A 49 22.71 -9.13 -35.61
N ALA A 50 23.38 -10.22 -35.97
CA ALA A 50 24.18 -11.00 -35.02
C ALA A 50 25.34 -10.17 -34.44
N GLY A 51 26.04 -9.39 -35.27
CA GLY A 51 27.09 -8.46 -34.85
C GLY A 51 26.58 -7.40 -33.87
N ALA A 52 25.47 -6.75 -34.19
CA ALA A 52 24.85 -5.74 -33.34
C ALA A 52 24.44 -6.31 -31.97
N ARG A 53 23.84 -7.51 -31.94
CA ARG A 53 23.49 -8.22 -30.69
C ARG A 53 24.72 -8.57 -29.85
N ARG A 54 25.83 -8.98 -30.47
CA ARG A 54 27.09 -9.25 -29.77
C ARG A 54 27.68 -7.98 -29.15
N LEU A 55 27.71 -6.87 -29.90
CA LEU A 55 28.20 -5.59 -29.38
C LEU A 55 27.32 -5.09 -28.22
N TRP A 56 26.00 -5.20 -28.35
CA TRP A 56 25.08 -4.87 -27.25
C TRP A 56 25.39 -5.67 -25.98
N GLN A 57 25.60 -6.99 -26.11
CA GLN A 57 25.92 -7.86 -24.98
C GLN A 57 27.25 -7.46 -24.32
N GLN A 58 28.27 -7.15 -25.12
CA GLN A 58 29.57 -6.67 -24.60
C GLN A 58 29.43 -5.38 -23.80
N ILE A 59 28.65 -4.41 -24.30
CA ILE A 59 28.40 -3.14 -23.61
C ILE A 59 27.63 -3.38 -22.30
N ASP A 60 26.60 -4.23 -22.31
CA ASP A 60 25.82 -4.51 -21.11
C ASP A 60 26.62 -5.28 -20.04
N ASP A 61 27.53 -6.16 -20.46
CA ASP A 61 28.41 -6.89 -19.54
C ASP A 61 29.47 -5.97 -18.91
N GLU A 62 30.07 -5.06 -19.67
CA GLU A 62 30.98 -4.03 -19.12
C GLU A 62 30.23 -3.14 -18.10
N ARG A 63 29.01 -2.69 -18.45
CA ARG A 63 28.15 -1.90 -17.56
C ARG A 63 27.83 -2.65 -16.27
N LYS A 64 27.53 -3.96 -16.35
CA LYS A 64 27.29 -4.79 -15.16
C LYS A 64 28.56 -4.93 -14.33
N ALA A 65 29.70 -5.19 -14.97
CA ALA A 65 30.98 -5.35 -14.30
C ALA A 65 31.39 -4.07 -13.54
N GLU A 66 31.28 -2.89 -14.17
CA GLU A 66 31.53 -1.60 -13.53
C GLU A 66 30.56 -1.34 -12.36
N LYS A 67 29.28 -1.69 -12.51
CA LYS A 67 28.26 -1.46 -11.48
C LYS A 67 28.33 -2.43 -10.30
N GLN A 68 28.81 -3.66 -10.52
CA GLN A 68 28.72 -4.75 -9.55
C GLN A 68 29.41 -4.44 -8.20
N PRO A 69 30.63 -3.88 -8.14
CA PRO A 69 31.26 -3.52 -6.87
C PRO A 69 30.45 -2.53 -6.04
N HIS A 70 29.76 -1.59 -6.68
CA HIS A 70 28.91 -0.62 -6.00
C HIS A 70 27.63 -1.26 -5.46
N LEU A 71 27.04 -2.20 -6.21
CA LEU A 71 25.91 -2.99 -5.73
C LEU A 71 26.30 -3.86 -4.54
N ASP A 72 27.46 -4.50 -4.59
CA ASP A 72 27.94 -5.36 -3.51
C ASP A 72 28.32 -4.55 -2.26
N ALA A 73 28.93 -3.38 -2.44
CA ALA A 73 29.16 -2.43 -1.35
C ALA A 73 27.85 -1.97 -0.71
N GLY A 74 26.84 -1.63 -1.53
CA GLY A 74 25.49 -1.27 -1.06
C GLY A 74 24.84 -2.41 -0.26
N ARG A 75 24.81 -3.63 -0.82
CA ARG A 75 24.28 -4.82 -0.15
C ARG A 75 24.98 -5.12 1.18
N ARG A 76 26.30 -4.90 1.25
CA ARG A 76 27.06 -5.08 2.49
C ARG A 76 26.60 -4.08 3.56
N ILE A 77 26.52 -2.80 3.22
CA ILE A 77 26.04 -1.75 4.13
C ILE A 77 24.62 -2.07 4.59
N ASP A 78 23.71 -2.38 3.65
CA ASP A 78 22.33 -2.75 3.99
C ASP A 78 22.29 -3.96 4.93
N GLY A 79 23.15 -4.95 4.69
CA GLY A 79 23.30 -6.14 5.53
C GLY A 79 23.80 -5.83 6.94
N GLU A 80 24.73 -4.89 7.10
CA GLU A 80 25.26 -4.45 8.41
C GLU A 80 24.21 -3.70 9.24
N TYR A 81 23.42 -2.83 8.60
CA TYR A 81 22.42 -2.03 9.30
C TYR A 81 21.09 -2.77 9.51
N LYS A 82 20.77 -3.76 8.66
CA LYS A 82 19.49 -4.47 8.71
C LYS A 82 19.18 -5.08 10.09
N PRO A 83 20.09 -5.80 10.77
CA PRO A 83 19.81 -6.33 12.10
C PRO A 83 19.47 -5.25 13.13
N LEU A 84 20.16 -4.10 13.08
CA LEU A 84 19.92 -2.98 14.00
C LEU A 84 18.53 -2.37 13.77
N LEU A 85 18.17 -2.15 12.50
CA LEU A 85 16.86 -1.66 12.11
C LEU A 85 15.75 -2.65 12.48
N ASP A 86 15.96 -3.94 12.20
CA ASP A 86 15.01 -5.01 12.51
C ASP A 86 14.79 -5.13 14.04
N MET A 87 15.84 -4.96 14.87
CA MET A 87 15.73 -4.95 16.33
C MET A 87 14.87 -3.79 16.82
N LEU A 88 15.10 -2.57 16.31
CA LEU A 88 14.34 -1.38 16.70
C LEU A 88 12.90 -1.45 16.22
N GLU A 89 12.66 -1.92 14.98
CA GLU A 89 11.32 -2.08 14.43
C GLU A 89 10.51 -3.09 15.25
N ARG A 90 11.10 -4.26 15.57
CA ARG A 90 10.45 -5.28 16.40
C ARG A 90 10.15 -4.74 17.80
N SER A 91 11.10 -4.08 18.45
CA SER A 91 10.91 -3.47 19.77
C SER A 91 9.78 -2.43 19.76
N ALA A 92 9.82 -1.50 18.81
CA ALA A 92 8.79 -0.47 18.67
C ALA A 92 7.41 -1.07 18.41
N LYS A 93 7.31 -2.10 17.56
CA LYS A 93 6.06 -2.81 17.25
C LYS A 93 5.48 -3.48 18.49
N GLU A 94 6.30 -4.18 19.27
CA GLU A 94 5.89 -4.86 20.49
C GLU A 94 5.37 -3.90 21.57
N VAL A 95 6.06 -2.78 21.78
CA VAL A 95 5.61 -1.75 22.73
C VAL A 95 4.35 -1.03 22.22
N ALA A 96 4.29 -0.73 20.92
CA ALA A 96 3.11 -0.10 20.31
C ALA A 96 1.86 -0.99 20.40
N ALA A 97 2.00 -2.31 20.30
CA ALA A 97 0.90 -3.25 20.52
C ALA A 97 0.35 -3.14 21.95
N ARG A 98 1.23 -3.13 22.95
CA ARG A 98 0.85 -2.97 24.37
C ARG A 98 0.20 -1.62 24.66
N LEU A 99 0.72 -0.54 24.05
CA LEU A 99 0.12 0.79 24.13
C LEU A 99 -1.28 0.81 23.50
N THR A 100 -1.45 0.14 22.36
CA THR A 100 -2.75 0.00 21.69
C THR A 100 -3.75 -0.74 22.57
N ASP A 101 -3.34 -1.84 23.21
CA ASP A 101 -4.20 -2.60 24.11
C ASP A 101 -4.57 -1.81 25.36
N TYR A 102 -3.64 -1.03 25.92
CA TYR A 102 -3.95 -0.08 26.99
C TYR A 102 -5.01 0.95 26.56
N LEU A 103 -4.83 1.59 25.40
CA LEU A 103 -5.80 2.55 24.87
C LEU A 103 -7.19 1.93 24.64
N LYS A 104 -7.25 0.69 24.15
CA LYS A 104 -8.52 -0.04 24.00
C LYS A 104 -9.20 -0.29 25.36
N ARG A 105 -8.45 -0.78 26.36
CA ARG A 105 -8.99 -0.99 27.71
C ARG A 105 -9.51 0.32 28.32
N GLN A 106 -8.80 1.43 28.10
CA GLN A 106 -9.26 2.75 28.54
C GLN A 106 -10.52 3.21 27.80
N GLU A 107 -10.61 3.03 26.47
CA GLU A 107 -11.83 3.33 25.73
C GLU A 107 -13.02 2.48 26.19
N GLU A 108 -12.80 1.19 26.48
CA GLU A 108 -13.84 0.31 27.02
C GLU A 108 -14.26 0.69 28.44
N ALA A 109 -13.32 1.02 29.32
CA ALA A 109 -13.62 1.49 30.67
C ALA A 109 -14.45 2.79 30.63
N ARG A 110 -14.04 3.77 29.79
CA ARG A 110 -14.80 5.00 29.57
C ARG A 110 -16.15 4.76 28.92
N ARG A 111 -16.26 3.76 28.04
CA ARG A 111 -17.56 3.37 27.47
C ARG A 111 -18.49 2.81 28.54
N LYS A 112 -18.02 1.89 29.38
CA LYS A 112 -18.81 1.32 30.49
C LYS A 112 -19.22 2.38 31.50
N GLU A 113 -18.33 3.30 31.84
CA GLU A 113 -18.62 4.42 32.73
C GLU A 113 -19.74 5.31 32.16
N ARG A 114 -19.68 5.62 30.85
CA ARG A 114 -20.75 6.37 30.17
C ARG A 114 -22.07 5.60 30.13
N GLU A 115 -22.04 4.31 29.80
CA GLU A 115 -23.24 3.47 29.79
C GLU A 115 -23.90 3.44 31.19
N ALA A 116 -23.11 3.38 32.26
CA ALA A 116 -23.61 3.44 33.64
C ALA A 116 -24.17 4.83 33.99
N GLN A 117 -23.49 5.91 33.62
CA GLN A 117 -23.97 7.29 33.81
C GLN A 117 -25.27 7.54 33.04
N GLU A 118 -25.36 7.06 31.80
CA GLU A 118 -26.56 7.18 30.98
C GLU A 118 -27.71 6.35 31.56
N ALA A 119 -27.46 5.14 32.03
CA ALA A 119 -28.47 4.32 32.69
C ALA A 119 -28.99 4.98 33.98
N ALA A 120 -28.10 5.53 34.81
CA ALA A 120 -28.47 6.25 36.02
C ALA A 120 -29.28 7.52 35.70
N ALA A 121 -28.87 8.31 34.71
CA ALA A 121 -29.59 9.50 34.29
C ALA A 121 -30.97 9.16 33.69
N ARG A 122 -31.08 8.07 32.91
CA ARG A 122 -32.37 7.56 32.42
C ARG A 122 -33.29 7.10 33.56
N ALA A 123 -32.74 6.45 34.59
CA ALA A 123 -33.50 6.05 35.77
C ALA A 123 -33.99 7.26 36.57
N ALA A 124 -33.13 8.26 36.78
CA ALA A 124 -33.48 9.52 37.44
C ALA A 124 -34.58 10.28 36.68
N ALA A 125 -34.49 10.36 35.35
CA ALA A 125 -35.53 10.97 34.52
C ALA A 125 -36.88 10.27 34.64
N ARG A 126 -36.89 8.92 34.71
CA ARG A 126 -38.12 8.14 34.93
C ARG A 126 -38.72 8.42 36.32
N ALA A 127 -37.88 8.43 37.36
CA ALA A 127 -38.31 8.72 38.73
C ALA A 127 -38.88 10.15 38.85
N ALA A 128 -38.23 11.14 38.24
CA ALA A 128 -38.71 12.52 38.19
C ALA A 128 -40.07 12.63 37.47
N ALA A 129 -40.24 11.93 36.34
CA ALA A 129 -41.51 11.90 35.63
C ALA A 129 -42.64 11.25 36.46
N GLU A 130 -42.35 10.18 37.20
CA GLU A 130 -43.30 9.54 38.12
C GLU A 130 -43.66 10.45 39.30
N ALA A 131 -42.66 11.12 39.88
CA ALA A 131 -42.84 12.09 40.96
C ALA A 131 -43.70 13.28 40.52
N ARG A 132 -43.44 13.82 39.32
CA ARG A 132 -44.25 14.89 38.72
C ARG A 132 -45.71 14.46 38.58
N ARG A 133 -45.97 13.28 38.01
CA ARG A 133 -47.33 12.73 37.87
C ARG A 133 -48.01 12.52 39.24
N ALA A 134 -47.26 12.14 40.27
CA ALA A 134 -47.81 11.95 41.62
C ALA A 134 -48.14 13.30 42.29
N ALA A 135 -47.28 14.31 42.14
CA ALA A 135 -47.51 15.66 42.65
C ALA A 135 -48.67 16.36 41.92
N GLU A 136 -48.79 16.19 40.60
CA GLU A 136 -49.95 16.63 39.80
C GLU A 136 -51.26 16.03 40.33
N ARG A 137 -51.30 14.71 40.59
CA ARG A 137 -52.48 14.04 41.16
C ARG A 137 -52.88 14.57 42.54
N ARG A 138 -51.92 15.07 43.32
CA ARG A 138 -52.15 15.62 44.68
C ARG A 138 -52.33 17.13 44.70
N ASN A 139 -52.25 17.82 43.55
CA ASN A 139 -52.18 19.29 43.45
C ASN A 139 -51.09 19.91 44.35
N ASP A 140 -49.98 19.17 44.54
CA ASP A 140 -48.86 19.59 45.38
C ASP A 140 -47.86 20.40 44.53
N ILE A 141 -47.90 21.72 44.67
CA ILE A 141 -47.07 22.65 43.90
C ILE A 141 -45.58 22.51 44.27
N ALA A 142 -45.25 22.25 45.54
CA ALA A 142 -43.87 22.06 45.96
C ALA A 142 -43.29 20.79 45.32
N GLY A 143 -44.04 19.69 45.36
CA GLY A 143 -43.65 18.43 44.71
C GLY A 143 -43.53 18.52 43.18
N GLN A 144 -44.28 19.42 42.52
CA GLN A 144 -44.13 19.68 41.08
C GLN A 144 -42.80 20.39 40.77
N ILE A 145 -42.42 21.39 41.55
CA ILE A 145 -41.17 22.14 41.39
C ILE A 145 -39.97 21.22 41.63
N GLU A 146 -40.01 20.39 42.69
CA GLU A 146 -38.94 19.42 42.98
C GLU A 146 -38.79 18.39 41.86
N ALA A 147 -39.90 17.88 41.32
CA ALA A 147 -39.86 16.92 40.22
C ALA A 147 -39.36 17.54 38.90
N GLU A 148 -39.65 18.82 38.66
CA GLU A 148 -39.14 19.56 37.50
C GLU A 148 -37.63 19.83 37.61
N GLN A 149 -37.14 20.21 38.80
CA GLN A 149 -35.71 20.34 39.07
C GLN A 149 -34.97 19.00 38.86
N ALA A 150 -35.51 17.90 39.40
CA ALA A 150 -34.95 16.56 39.20
C ALA A 150 -34.95 16.13 37.72
N ALA A 151 -35.97 16.50 36.95
CA ALA A 151 -36.03 16.21 35.52
C ALA A 151 -34.97 16.99 34.72
N GLU A 152 -34.76 18.26 35.05
CA GLU A 152 -33.74 19.10 34.41
C GLU A 152 -32.32 18.65 34.77
N GLU A 153 -32.07 18.23 36.02
CA GLU A 153 -30.79 17.61 36.42
C GLU A 153 -30.53 16.30 35.67
N ALA A 154 -31.53 15.42 35.55
CA ALA A 154 -31.41 14.19 34.79
C ALA A 154 -31.14 14.46 33.30
N ARG A 155 -31.76 15.50 32.73
CA ARG A 155 -31.50 15.94 31.34
C ARG A 155 -30.06 16.44 31.16
N ARG A 156 -29.56 17.28 32.06
CA ARG A 156 -28.16 17.76 32.02
C ARG A 156 -27.17 16.60 32.15
N ALA A 157 -27.48 15.59 32.97
CA ALA A 157 -26.66 14.40 33.09
C ALA A 157 -26.65 13.55 31.80
N LEU A 158 -27.78 13.43 31.09
CA LEU A 158 -27.85 12.79 29.77
C LEU A 158 -27.01 13.53 28.73
N ASP A 159 -27.13 14.86 28.68
CA ASP A 159 -26.38 15.70 27.73
C ASP A 159 -24.86 15.64 28.00
N ALA A 160 -24.45 15.53 29.26
CA ALA A 160 -23.06 15.35 29.64
C ALA A 160 -22.52 13.96 29.20
N ALA A 161 -23.31 12.90 29.39
CA ALA A 161 -22.94 11.53 29.00
C ALA A 161 -22.84 11.34 27.47
N ALA A 162 -23.61 12.12 26.70
CA ALA A 162 -23.63 12.04 25.23
C ALA A 162 -22.36 12.59 24.55
N LYS A 163 -21.51 13.36 25.25
CA LYS A 163 -20.31 13.97 24.66
C LYS A 163 -19.22 12.91 24.37
N PRO A 164 -18.66 12.86 23.15
CA PRO A 164 -17.63 11.89 22.80
C PRO A 164 -16.30 12.21 23.50
N VAL A 165 -15.94 11.42 24.51
CA VAL A 165 -14.60 11.48 25.13
C VAL A 165 -13.67 10.56 24.35
N ARG A 166 -12.63 11.15 23.76
CA ARG A 166 -11.55 10.43 23.07
C ARG A 166 -10.43 10.17 24.07
N VAL A 167 -10.01 8.90 24.18
CA VAL A 167 -8.84 8.56 25.00
C VAL A 167 -7.58 8.86 24.18
N SER A 168 -6.65 9.57 24.81
CA SER A 168 -5.33 9.85 24.25
C SER A 168 -4.25 9.80 25.30
N VAL A 169 -3.03 9.47 24.89
CA VAL A 169 -1.82 9.49 25.71
C VAL A 169 -0.90 10.57 25.18
N GLU A 170 -0.46 11.45 26.08
CA GLU A 170 0.49 12.52 25.81
C GLU A 170 1.93 12.03 26.08
N SER A 171 2.91 12.71 25.50
CA SER A 171 4.31 12.45 25.77
C SER A 171 4.71 13.10 27.08
N ASP A 172 5.32 12.31 27.97
CA ASP A 172 5.84 12.80 29.25
C ASP A 172 6.93 13.87 29.07
N SER A 173 7.89 13.61 28.17
CA SER A 173 9.01 14.52 27.88
C SER A 173 8.71 15.59 26.81
N GLY A 174 7.49 15.65 26.27
CA GLY A 174 7.14 16.51 25.13
C GLY A 174 7.79 16.15 23.78
N GLY A 175 8.66 15.14 23.71
CA GLY A 175 9.36 14.74 22.49
C GLY A 175 8.51 13.93 21.48
N ALA A 176 7.37 13.37 21.89
CA ALA A 176 6.51 12.58 21.01
C ALA A 176 5.11 13.20 20.81
N ASN A 177 4.56 12.99 19.63
CA ASN A 177 3.18 13.37 19.31
C ASN A 177 2.18 12.56 20.15
N ARG A 178 1.08 13.22 20.54
CA ARG A 178 -0.06 12.59 21.23
C ARG A 178 -0.56 11.36 20.46
N ARG A 179 -0.68 10.23 21.16
CA ARG A 179 -1.19 8.96 20.60
C ARG A 179 -2.67 8.79 20.94
N SER A 180 -3.47 8.46 19.93
CA SER A 180 -4.89 8.11 20.09
C SER A 180 -5.29 7.05 19.08
N LEU A 181 -6.35 6.29 19.38
CA LEU A 181 -6.90 5.34 18.43
C LEU A 181 -7.54 6.10 17.26
N ARG A 182 -7.36 5.56 16.04
CA ARG A 182 -7.96 6.08 14.80
C ARG A 182 -8.82 4.99 14.19
N ARG A 183 -10.05 5.33 13.84
CA ARG A 183 -10.94 4.45 13.07
C ARG A 183 -10.48 4.45 11.61
N VAL A 184 -10.07 3.30 11.10
CA VAL A 184 -9.75 3.08 9.68
C VAL A 184 -10.80 2.15 9.11
N ARG A 185 -11.51 2.60 8.06
CA ARG A 185 -12.48 1.77 7.34
C ARG A 185 -11.75 1.07 6.20
N LYS A 186 -11.71 -0.26 6.24
CA LYS A 186 -11.13 -1.09 5.17
C LYS A 186 -12.24 -1.86 4.47
N ALA A 187 -12.13 -2.03 3.16
CA ALA A 187 -13.02 -2.90 2.40
C ALA A 187 -12.64 -4.37 2.68
N LYS A 188 -13.65 -5.20 2.94
CA LYS A 188 -13.53 -6.66 2.97
C LYS A 188 -14.51 -7.19 1.93
N ILE A 189 -14.01 -7.97 0.97
CA ILE A 189 -14.87 -8.58 -0.05
C ILE A 189 -15.75 -9.62 0.65
N ALA A 190 -17.05 -9.38 0.66
CA ALA A 190 -18.04 -10.34 1.17
C ALA A 190 -18.53 -11.30 0.08
N ASN A 191 -18.73 -10.78 -1.13
CA ASN A 191 -19.11 -11.55 -2.32
C ASN A 191 -18.28 -11.06 -3.51
N ILE A 192 -17.44 -11.96 -4.04
CA ILE A 192 -16.50 -11.63 -5.11
C ILE A 192 -17.21 -11.35 -6.44
N SER A 193 -18.27 -12.08 -6.77
CA SER A 193 -19.00 -11.90 -8.03
C SER A 193 -19.66 -10.53 -8.08
N ALA A 194 -20.31 -10.13 -6.97
CA ALA A 194 -20.91 -8.80 -6.87
C ALA A 194 -19.86 -7.69 -6.92
N ALA A 195 -18.72 -7.88 -6.23
CA ALA A 195 -17.60 -6.92 -6.28
C ALA A 195 -17.02 -6.81 -7.70
N PHE A 196 -16.84 -7.94 -8.39
CA PHE A 196 -16.32 -7.97 -9.75
C PHE A 196 -17.26 -7.24 -10.71
N VAL A 197 -18.57 -7.51 -10.66
CA VAL A 197 -19.55 -6.80 -11.50
C VAL A 197 -19.53 -5.30 -11.24
N HIS A 198 -19.36 -4.87 -9.99
CA HIS A 198 -19.25 -3.45 -9.64
C HIS A 198 -17.98 -2.79 -10.19
N TYR A 199 -16.85 -3.51 -10.24
CA TYR A 199 -15.56 -2.98 -10.69
C TYR A 199 -15.21 -3.32 -12.15
N ARG A 200 -16.01 -4.09 -12.88
CA ARG A 200 -15.68 -4.61 -14.23
C ARG A 200 -15.34 -3.54 -15.26
N ASP A 201 -15.96 -2.37 -15.15
CA ASP A 201 -15.81 -1.27 -16.13
C ASP A 201 -14.58 -0.40 -15.84
N ARG A 202 -13.83 -0.71 -14.77
CA ARG A 202 -12.58 -0.02 -14.41
C ARG A 202 -11.44 -0.48 -15.32
N PRO A 203 -10.62 0.44 -15.85
CA PRO A 203 -9.50 0.08 -16.74
C PRO A 203 -8.50 -0.86 -16.07
N GLU A 204 -8.27 -0.70 -14.77
CA GLU A 204 -7.33 -1.53 -14.01
C GLU A 204 -7.78 -3.00 -13.94
N VAL A 205 -9.09 -3.25 -13.93
CA VAL A 205 -9.64 -4.62 -13.93
C VAL A 205 -9.50 -5.24 -15.32
N ARG A 206 -9.73 -4.46 -16.38
CA ARG A 206 -9.52 -4.91 -17.76
C ARG A 206 -8.07 -5.29 -18.02
N GLU A 207 -7.13 -4.42 -17.66
CA GLU A 207 -5.69 -4.67 -17.80
C GLU A 207 -5.26 -5.92 -17.00
N LEU A 208 -5.83 -6.11 -15.81
CA LEU A 208 -5.57 -7.29 -15.00
C LEU A 208 -6.04 -8.57 -15.70
N ILE A 209 -7.24 -8.57 -16.30
CA ILE A 209 -7.78 -9.71 -17.05
C ILE A 209 -6.92 -10.01 -18.27
N GLU A 210 -6.55 -8.99 -19.06
CA GLU A 210 -5.69 -9.16 -20.24
C GLU A 210 -4.31 -9.73 -19.86
N ARG A 211 -3.73 -9.24 -18.76
CA ARG A 211 -2.44 -9.76 -18.25
C ARG A 211 -2.54 -11.23 -17.84
N LEU A 212 -3.63 -11.63 -17.18
CA LEU A 212 -3.86 -13.02 -16.79
C LEU A 212 -4.05 -13.92 -18.01
N ALA A 213 -4.85 -13.48 -18.98
CA ALA A 213 -5.09 -14.21 -20.21
C ALA A 213 -3.80 -14.40 -21.03
N ASN A 214 -3.00 -13.34 -21.19
CA ASN A 214 -1.71 -13.42 -21.85
C ASN A 214 -0.71 -14.34 -21.12
N ALA A 215 -0.79 -14.44 -19.79
CA ALA A 215 0.03 -15.37 -19.04
C ALA A 215 -0.39 -16.84 -19.30
N GLU A 216 -1.70 -17.10 -19.40
CA GLU A 216 -2.25 -18.42 -19.70
C GLU A 216 -1.92 -18.88 -21.13
N ILE A 217 -2.06 -17.98 -22.12
CA ILE A 217 -1.67 -18.23 -23.53
C ILE A 217 -0.19 -18.61 -23.61
N ARG A 218 0.69 -17.85 -22.93
CA ARG A 218 2.13 -18.16 -22.89
C ARG A 218 2.42 -19.51 -22.21
N ALA A 219 1.70 -19.82 -21.14
CA ALA A 219 1.88 -21.09 -20.42
C ALA A 219 1.51 -22.31 -21.28
N ALA A 220 0.59 -22.16 -22.23
CA ALA A 220 0.14 -23.24 -23.10
C ALA A 220 1.14 -23.66 -24.20
N ARG A 221 2.19 -22.87 -24.45
CA ARG A 221 3.31 -23.21 -25.37
C ARG A 221 2.82 -23.71 -26.74
N GLY A 222 1.89 -22.98 -27.37
CA GLY A 222 1.39 -23.30 -28.71
C GLY A 222 0.33 -24.40 -28.77
N ARG A 223 -0.20 -24.86 -27.62
CA ARG A 223 -1.44 -25.65 -27.59
C ARG A 223 -2.63 -24.72 -27.74
N ALA A 224 -3.69 -25.18 -28.41
CA ALA A 224 -4.94 -24.44 -28.49
C ALA A 224 -5.53 -24.20 -27.10
N VAL A 225 -5.70 -22.93 -26.73
CA VAL A 225 -6.38 -22.49 -25.50
C VAL A 225 -7.62 -21.71 -25.91
N THR A 226 -8.75 -22.01 -25.29
CA THR A 226 -9.98 -21.23 -25.45
C THR A 226 -10.27 -20.53 -24.14
N ILE A 227 -10.12 -19.19 -24.13
CA ILE A 227 -10.44 -18.36 -22.96
C ILE A 227 -11.78 -17.67 -23.24
N PRO A 228 -12.82 -17.87 -22.40
CA PRO A 228 -14.12 -17.24 -22.61
C PRO A 228 -14.01 -15.71 -22.69
N GLY A 229 -14.51 -15.12 -23.79
CA GLY A 229 -14.56 -13.67 -23.98
C GLY A 229 -13.25 -13.00 -24.40
N ILE A 230 -12.23 -13.77 -24.81
CA ILE A 230 -10.95 -13.25 -25.30
C ILE A 230 -10.64 -13.85 -26.66
N GLU A 231 -10.30 -12.99 -27.62
CA GLU A 231 -9.82 -13.37 -28.95
C GLU A 231 -8.29 -13.46 -28.93
N ILE A 232 -7.73 -14.57 -29.39
CA ILE A 232 -6.29 -14.80 -29.45
C ILE A 232 -5.80 -14.41 -30.85
N ILE A 233 -4.87 -13.45 -30.91
CA ILE A 233 -4.25 -12.98 -32.16
C ILE A 233 -2.80 -13.48 -32.20
N GLU A 234 -2.42 -14.16 -33.27
CA GLU A 234 -1.04 -14.65 -33.51
C GLU A 234 -0.29 -13.68 -34.41
N GLU A 235 0.87 -13.17 -33.95
CA GLU A 235 1.77 -12.30 -34.72
C GLU A 235 3.17 -12.92 -34.74
N GLU A 236 3.74 -13.15 -35.93
CA GLU A 236 5.15 -13.56 -36.08
C GLU A 236 6.05 -12.33 -36.02
N LYS A 237 7.01 -12.30 -35.08
CA LYS A 237 7.98 -11.22 -34.88
C LYS A 237 9.41 -11.77 -34.88
N ILE A 238 10.34 -11.02 -35.49
CA ILE A 238 11.80 -11.30 -35.60
C ILE A 238 12.56 -10.87 -34.34
#